data_AF-A0A540KXZ8-F1
#
_entry.id   AF-A0A540KXZ8-F1
#
_cell.length_a   1.000
_cell.length_b   1.000
_cell.length_c   1.000
_cell.angle_alpha   90.00
_cell.angle_beta   90.00
_cell.angle_gamma   90.00
#
_symmetry.space_group_name_H-M   'P 1'
#
loop_
_entity.id
_entity.type
_entity.pdbx_description
1 polymer ?
#
loop_
_entity_poly.entity_id
_entity_poly.type
_entity_poly.pdbx_seq_one_letter_code
_entity_poly.pdbx_strand_id
1 'polypeptide(L)'
;MEIIYQPYIDPEFEYLIERIYPPWVCIDNDSYKDCTLVKVDSANKHGILLEMVQVLTDLDLLISKSYISSDGGWFMDVFHVTDQLGNKITDESLILYIQQALCARRGEISKQARECLRREVTPELKDLALEMTSKDRPGLMSEISAVLVELGCHITAAMAWTHSARAAGIFYIEDGLKGGPITDPVRLAHVEEQLENVIEAHHEEGEKASVKLTTPAGGHTHTERRLHQLMYADDDYESCRGCDGGGSSAHKRGCDRTHVNIESCKEKGYWVVNVSCRDRSKLLFDTVCALTDLQYVVFHAVVSSRGTMADQEYFVRHKDGYTLNTESERHKLTLCLIAAIERRISQGLRLDLCAKNRMGLFSDITRVLREYGLSISRFSLGIHGEKAVGSIYVTDTSGHDISPSTVEMVTKEIGESVIAVHKSQKWALQGSSSRTSQKAAKRREEEEERPRFSLGGLVWSHLERLSSSFGSIRS
;
A
#
# COMPACT_ATOMS: atom_id res chain seq x y z
N MET A 1 4.82 -35.20 25.28
CA MET A 1 3.84 -35.00 24.20
C MET A 1 2.82 -34.02 24.73
N GLU A 2 2.99 -32.73 24.45
CA GLU A 2 1.96 -31.74 24.77
C GLU A 2 0.91 -31.79 23.65
N ILE A 3 -0.31 -32.11 24.04
CA ILE A 3 -1.47 -32.17 23.14
C ILE A 3 -1.92 -30.72 22.94
N ILE A 4 -1.61 -30.15 21.78
CA ILE A 4 -2.07 -28.83 21.36
C ILE A 4 -3.57 -28.94 21.04
N TYR A 5 -4.42 -28.47 21.95
CA TYR A 5 -5.83 -28.26 21.66
C TYR A 5 -5.96 -26.98 20.83
N GLN A 6 -6.07 -27.14 19.51
CA GLN A 6 -6.49 -26.05 18.64
C GLN A 6 -8.03 -26.10 18.59
N PRO A 7 -8.75 -25.09 19.08
CA PRO A 7 -10.21 -25.11 19.03
C PRO A 7 -10.64 -25.10 17.56
N TYR A 8 -11.21 -26.21 17.11
CA TYR A 8 -11.84 -26.32 15.80
C TYR A 8 -13.12 -25.47 15.84
N ILE A 9 -13.07 -24.29 15.23
CA ILE A 9 -14.26 -23.48 14.96
C ILE A 9 -14.86 -24.03 13.68
N ASP A 10 -16.07 -24.56 13.77
CA ASP A 10 -16.82 -25.03 12.61
C ASP A 10 -17.04 -23.82 11.67
N PRO A 11 -16.65 -23.90 10.39
CA PRO A 11 -16.94 -22.84 9.43
C PRO A 11 -18.42 -22.46 9.41
N GLU A 12 -19.34 -23.41 9.62
CA GLU A 12 -20.79 -23.14 9.69
C GLU A 12 -21.18 -22.16 10.81
N PHE A 13 -20.40 -22.10 11.90
CA PHE A 13 -20.61 -21.13 12.99
C PHE A 13 -20.21 -19.71 12.58
N GLU A 14 -19.12 -19.54 11.81
CA GLU A 14 -18.75 -18.25 11.24
C GLU A 14 -19.83 -17.74 10.27
N TYR A 15 -20.36 -18.64 9.42
CA TYR A 15 -21.50 -18.34 8.54
C TYR A 15 -22.77 -17.91 9.29
N LEU A 16 -23.03 -18.51 10.44
CA LEU A 16 -24.18 -18.18 11.29
C LEU A 16 -24.04 -16.78 11.90
N ILE A 17 -22.86 -16.43 12.39
CA ILE A 17 -22.60 -15.10 12.96
C ILE A 17 -22.77 -14.02 11.88
N GLU A 18 -22.25 -14.22 10.67
CA GLU A 18 -22.40 -13.28 9.55
C GLU A 18 -23.88 -13.11 9.11
N ARG A 19 -24.70 -14.17 9.20
CA ARG A 19 -26.14 -14.10 8.87
C ARG A 19 -26.97 -13.41 9.95
N ILE A 20 -26.57 -13.54 11.21
CA ILE A 20 -27.29 -12.94 12.34
C ILE A 20 -26.91 -11.45 12.46
N TYR A 21 -25.66 -11.11 12.17
CA TYR A 21 -25.12 -9.75 12.26
C TYR A 21 -24.39 -9.37 10.96
N PRO A 22 -25.15 -9.03 9.90
CA PRO A 22 -24.56 -8.63 8.64
C PRO A 22 -23.73 -7.34 8.82
N PRO A 23 -22.60 -7.21 8.11
CA PRO A 23 -21.80 -5.98 8.15
C PRO A 23 -22.67 -4.80 7.76
N TRP A 24 -22.70 -3.79 8.63
CA TRP A 24 -23.44 -2.55 8.44
C TRP A 24 -22.47 -1.43 8.11
N VAL A 25 -22.68 -0.81 6.95
CA VAL A 25 -21.83 0.27 6.45
C VAL A 25 -22.66 1.54 6.31
N CYS A 26 -22.26 2.58 7.06
CA CYS A 26 -22.90 3.88 7.04
C CYS A 26 -21.94 4.93 6.49
N ILE A 27 -22.42 5.64 5.46
CA ILE A 27 -21.71 6.76 4.86
C ILE A 27 -22.34 8.04 5.38
N ASP A 28 -21.58 8.78 6.18
CA ASP A 28 -22.03 10.00 6.83
C ASP A 28 -21.31 11.21 6.24
N ASN A 29 -22.10 12.02 5.54
CA ASN A 29 -21.68 13.25 4.90
C ASN A 29 -22.18 14.51 5.63
N ASP A 30 -22.67 14.41 6.86
CA ASP A 30 -23.24 15.56 7.58
C ASP A 30 -22.39 15.94 8.79
N SER A 31 -21.75 14.97 9.44
CA SER A 31 -20.97 15.19 10.67
C SER A 31 -19.77 16.13 10.51
N TYR A 32 -19.12 16.11 9.33
CA TYR A 32 -17.94 16.91 9.04
C TYR A 32 -18.07 17.65 7.72
N LYS A 33 -17.64 18.91 7.66
CA LYS A 33 -17.72 19.75 6.46
C LYS A 33 -16.71 19.36 5.38
N ASP A 34 -15.58 18.77 5.79
CA ASP A 34 -14.39 18.67 4.95
C ASP A 34 -14.05 17.21 4.58
N CYS A 35 -14.80 16.23 5.09
CA CYS A 35 -14.61 14.81 4.78
C CYS A 35 -15.91 14.02 4.86
N THR A 36 -15.89 12.84 4.26
CA THR A 36 -16.93 11.81 4.36
C THR A 36 -16.51 10.80 5.43
N LEU A 37 -17.44 10.39 6.29
CA LEU A 37 -17.19 9.29 7.23
C LEU A 37 -17.70 7.98 6.65
N VAL A 38 -16.84 6.97 6.62
CA VAL A 38 -17.23 5.58 6.37
C VAL A 38 -17.18 4.85 7.71
N LYS A 39 -18.34 4.45 8.23
CA LYS A 39 -18.49 3.71 9.47
C LYS A 39 -18.83 2.26 9.14
N VAL A 40 -18.08 1.31 9.69
CA VAL A 40 -18.27 -0.12 9.47
C VAL A 40 -18.47 -0.79 10.82
N ASP A 41 -19.58 -1.51 10.95
CA ASP A 41 -19.91 -2.39 12.08
C ASP A 41 -20.06 -3.81 11.54
N SER A 42 -19.31 -4.77 12.07
CA SER A 42 -19.38 -6.17 11.63
C SER A 42 -18.96 -7.12 12.74
N ALA A 43 -19.32 -8.38 12.58
CA ALA A 43 -18.63 -9.45 13.29
C ALA A 43 -17.12 -9.42 12.98
N ASN A 44 -16.30 -9.63 13.99
CA ASN A 44 -14.85 -9.65 13.85
C ASN A 44 -14.39 -10.97 13.23
N LYS A 45 -13.81 -10.91 12.04
CA LYS A 45 -13.14 -12.03 11.36
C LYS A 45 -11.68 -11.68 11.09
N HIS A 46 -10.83 -12.70 11.07
CA HIS A 46 -9.41 -12.50 10.79
C HIS A 46 -9.20 -11.86 9.41
N GLY A 47 -8.46 -10.75 9.36
CA GLY A 47 -8.13 -10.05 8.13
C GLY A 47 -9.17 -9.03 7.65
N ILE A 48 -10.30 -8.84 8.35
CA ILE A 48 -11.36 -7.90 7.92
C ILE A 48 -10.85 -6.47 7.75
N LEU A 49 -10.04 -5.96 8.68
CA LEU A 49 -9.47 -4.62 8.60
C LEU A 49 -8.70 -4.42 7.28
N LEU A 50 -7.88 -5.41 6.89
CA LEU A 50 -7.12 -5.33 5.66
C LEU A 50 -8.04 -5.38 4.43
N GLU A 51 -9.09 -6.20 4.44
CA GLU A 51 -10.09 -6.22 3.36
C GLU A 51 -10.76 -4.85 3.19
N MET A 52 -11.15 -4.20 4.29
CA MET A 52 -11.81 -2.89 4.23
C MET A 52 -10.86 -1.80 3.74
N VAL A 53 -9.64 -1.78 4.27
CA VAL A 53 -8.61 -0.81 3.85
C VAL A 53 -8.20 -1.04 2.39
N GLN A 54 -8.21 -2.29 1.89
CA GLN A 54 -8.01 -2.61 0.47
C GLN A 54 -9.08 -1.98 -0.40
N VAL A 55 -10.37 -2.16 -0.09
CA VAL A 55 -11.47 -1.58 -0.86
C VAL A 55 -11.36 -0.06 -0.96
N LEU A 56 -11.08 0.62 0.16
CA LEU A 56 -10.90 2.07 0.17
C LEU A 56 -9.67 2.52 -0.63
N THR A 57 -8.62 1.70 -0.61
CA THR A 57 -7.36 1.96 -1.33
C THR A 57 -7.50 1.78 -2.84
N ASP A 58 -8.23 0.74 -3.29
CA ASP A 58 -8.55 0.48 -4.70
C ASP A 58 -9.45 1.56 -5.31
N LEU A 59 -10.18 2.29 -4.46
CA LEU A 59 -10.99 3.45 -4.84
C LEU A 59 -10.21 4.77 -4.80
N ASP A 60 -8.89 4.72 -4.58
CA ASP A 60 -8.02 5.90 -4.49
C ASP A 60 -8.43 6.90 -3.40
N LEU A 61 -9.17 6.47 -2.38
CA LEU A 61 -9.64 7.34 -1.32
C LEU A 61 -8.52 7.65 -0.34
N LEU A 62 -8.43 8.92 0.07
CA LEU A 62 -7.44 9.37 1.06
C LEU A 62 -8.02 9.23 2.46
N ILE A 63 -7.38 8.42 3.31
CA ILE A 63 -7.76 8.25 4.72
C ILE A 63 -6.93 9.22 5.57
N SER A 64 -7.57 10.27 6.07
CA SER A 64 -6.90 11.29 6.90
C SER A 64 -6.92 10.94 8.39
N LYS A 65 -7.96 10.23 8.84
CA LYS A 65 -8.09 9.73 10.21
C LYS A 65 -8.82 8.41 10.21
N SER A 66 -8.47 7.53 11.14
CA SER A 66 -9.30 6.36 11.42
C SER A 66 -9.28 5.98 12.89
N TYR A 67 -10.37 5.36 13.30
CA TYR A 67 -10.54 4.72 14.60
C TYR A 67 -10.93 3.28 14.33
N ILE A 68 -10.14 2.35 14.84
CA ILE A 68 -10.30 0.92 14.61
C ILE A 68 -10.51 0.25 15.96
N SER A 69 -11.49 -0.63 16.06
CA SER A 69 -11.78 -1.35 17.31
C SER A 69 -12.32 -2.74 17.04
N SER A 70 -11.73 -3.76 17.68
CA SER A 70 -12.06 -5.17 17.49
C SER A 70 -12.21 -5.88 18.84
N ASP A 71 -13.31 -5.60 19.54
CA ASP A 71 -13.56 -6.06 20.92
C ASP A 71 -14.78 -6.97 21.01
N GLY A 72 -14.72 -7.97 21.89
CA GLY A 72 -15.90 -8.77 22.26
C GLY A 72 -16.53 -9.55 21.10
N GLY A 73 -15.78 -9.84 20.03
CA GLY A 73 -16.28 -10.47 18.80
C GLY A 73 -16.86 -9.49 17.78
N TRP A 74 -16.82 -8.20 18.07
CA TRP A 74 -17.31 -7.12 17.22
C TRP A 74 -16.18 -6.30 16.63
N PHE A 75 -16.45 -5.67 15.50
CA PHE A 75 -15.52 -4.86 14.73
C PHE A 75 -16.20 -3.53 14.39
N MET A 76 -15.66 -2.43 14.91
CA MET A 76 -16.20 -1.08 14.79
C MET A 76 -15.14 -0.11 14.31
N ASP A 77 -15.23 0.25 13.04
CA ASP A 77 -14.23 1.07 12.37
C ASP A 77 -14.85 2.33 11.78
N VAL A 78 -14.12 3.44 11.88
CA VAL A 78 -14.51 4.73 11.30
C VAL A 78 -13.34 5.27 10.51
N PHE A 79 -13.56 5.53 9.23
CA PHE A 79 -12.58 6.14 8.33
C PHE A 79 -13.04 7.53 7.88
N HIS A 80 -12.19 8.53 8.05
CA HIS A 80 -12.38 9.86 7.50
C HIS A 80 -11.75 9.92 6.11
N VAL A 81 -12.59 9.89 5.08
CA VAL A 81 -12.17 9.77 3.69
C VAL A 81 -12.46 11.02 2.86
N THR A 82 -11.60 11.28 1.89
CA THR A 82 -11.79 12.24 0.80
C THR A 82 -11.38 11.62 -0.53
N ASP A 83 -11.75 12.25 -1.64
CA ASP A 83 -11.13 11.96 -2.93
C ASP A 83 -9.65 12.42 -2.96
N GLN A 84 -8.97 12.18 -4.08
CA GLN A 84 -7.57 12.61 -4.30
C GLN A 84 -7.37 14.14 -4.34
N LEU A 85 -8.45 14.91 -4.50
CA LEU A 85 -8.44 16.38 -4.51
C LEU A 85 -8.75 16.96 -3.12
N GLY A 86 -9.02 16.10 -2.12
CA GLY A 86 -9.37 16.51 -0.76
C GLY A 86 -10.85 16.86 -0.58
N ASN A 87 -11.71 16.54 -1.55
CA ASN A 87 -13.15 16.78 -1.46
C ASN A 87 -13.89 15.60 -0.86
N LYS A 88 -15.10 15.88 -0.37
CA LYS A 88 -16.04 14.85 0.08
C LYS A 88 -16.50 13.99 -1.08
N ILE A 89 -16.82 12.74 -0.76
CA ILE A 89 -17.44 11.82 -1.69
C ILE A 89 -18.92 12.20 -1.76
N THR A 90 -19.35 12.80 -2.86
CA THR A 90 -20.75 13.22 -3.09
C THR A 90 -21.43 12.42 -4.19
N ASP A 91 -20.67 11.66 -4.98
CA ASP A 91 -21.21 10.78 -6.02
C ASP A 91 -21.97 9.62 -5.39
N GLU A 92 -23.29 9.61 -5.57
CA GLU A 92 -24.20 8.59 -5.05
C GLU A 92 -23.84 7.18 -5.55
N SER A 93 -23.34 7.05 -6.78
CA SER A 93 -22.96 5.75 -7.34
C SER A 93 -21.72 5.17 -6.66
N LEU A 94 -20.72 6.01 -6.36
CA LEU A 94 -19.53 5.63 -5.61
C LEU A 94 -19.88 5.33 -4.15
N ILE A 95 -20.77 6.12 -3.53
CA ILE A 95 -21.27 5.86 -2.17
C ILE A 95 -21.94 4.48 -2.09
N LEU A 96 -22.86 4.18 -3.01
CA LEU A 96 -23.53 2.88 -3.09
C LEU A 96 -22.54 1.75 -3.32
N TYR A 97 -21.53 1.97 -4.17
CA TYR A 97 -20.47 0.98 -4.38
C TYR A 97 -19.66 0.72 -3.11
N ILE A 98 -19.24 1.76 -2.38
CA ILE A 98 -18.49 1.60 -1.12
C ILE A 98 -19.32 0.77 -0.13
N GLN A 99 -20.61 1.09 0.03
CA GLN A 99 -21.51 0.31 0.88
C GLN A 99 -21.56 -1.15 0.45
N GLN A 100 -21.77 -1.41 -0.85
CA GLN A 100 -21.83 -2.77 -1.37
C GLN A 100 -20.49 -3.50 -1.24
N ALA A 101 -19.37 -2.87 -1.53
CA ALA A 101 -18.05 -3.52 -1.51
C ALA A 101 -17.59 -3.85 -0.08
N LEU A 102 -17.97 -3.04 0.91
CA LEU A 102 -17.66 -3.27 2.32
C LEU A 102 -18.69 -4.17 3.02
N CYS A 103 -19.95 -4.19 2.57
CA CYS A 103 -20.98 -5.12 3.06
C CYS A 103 -20.93 -6.51 2.40
N ALA A 104 -20.54 -6.60 1.12
CA ALA A 104 -20.65 -7.82 0.35
C ALA A 104 -19.54 -8.82 0.67
N ARG A 105 -19.94 -10.08 0.69
CA ARG A 105 -19.01 -11.20 0.64
C ARG A 105 -18.26 -11.16 -0.69
N ARG A 106 -16.95 -11.43 -0.66
CA ARG A 106 -16.11 -11.51 -1.86
C ARG A 106 -16.73 -12.50 -2.86
N GLY A 107 -17.34 -11.99 -3.93
CA GLY A 107 -18.04 -12.79 -4.96
C GLY A 107 -19.45 -12.31 -5.33
N GLU A 108 -20.10 -11.49 -4.49
CA GLU A 108 -21.48 -11.02 -4.71
C GLU A 108 -21.60 -9.53 -5.04
N ILE A 109 -20.49 -8.86 -5.38
CA ILE A 109 -20.55 -7.50 -5.91
C ILE A 109 -21.21 -7.60 -7.29
N SER A 110 -22.37 -6.98 -7.46
CA SER A 110 -23.10 -7.03 -8.73
C SER A 110 -22.20 -6.56 -9.88
N LYS A 111 -22.26 -7.25 -11.03
CA LYS A 111 -21.52 -6.84 -12.25
C LYS A 111 -21.78 -5.36 -12.59
N GLN A 112 -22.99 -4.90 -12.31
CA GLN A 112 -23.46 -3.53 -12.53
C GLN A 112 -22.72 -2.50 -11.64
N ALA A 113 -22.40 -2.83 -10.39
CA ALA A 113 -21.62 -1.95 -9.51
C ALA A 113 -20.15 -1.85 -9.96
N ARG A 114 -19.59 -2.93 -10.51
CA ARG A 114 -18.22 -2.97 -11.07
C ARG A 114 -18.10 -2.20 -12.38
N GLU A 115 -19.14 -2.18 -13.20
CA GLU A 115 -19.17 -1.44 -14.48
C GLU A 115 -19.21 0.09 -14.28
N CYS A 116 -19.83 0.57 -13.20
CA CYS A 116 -19.92 2.02 -12.90
C CYS A 116 -18.57 2.67 -12.54
N LEU A 117 -17.57 1.88 -12.10
CA LEU A 117 -16.32 2.38 -11.51
C LEU A 117 -15.07 1.88 -12.25
N ARG A 118 -15.11 1.73 -13.58
CA ARG A 118 -13.90 1.49 -14.40
C ARG A 118 -12.89 2.64 -14.24
N ARG A 119 -12.17 2.69 -13.13
CA ARG A 119 -11.08 3.63 -12.85
C ARG A 119 -9.76 2.92 -12.52
N GLU A 120 -9.77 1.66 -12.12
CA GLU A 120 -8.55 0.84 -12.08
C GLU A 120 -8.81 -0.59 -12.60
N VAL A 121 -7.88 -1.06 -13.43
CA VAL A 121 -7.87 -2.38 -14.03
C VAL A 121 -7.49 -3.37 -12.94
N THR A 122 -8.48 -4.02 -12.33
CA THR A 122 -8.22 -5.39 -11.87
C THR A 122 -8.05 -6.21 -13.14
N PRO A 123 -6.87 -6.82 -13.40
CA PRO A 123 -6.72 -7.72 -14.52
C PRO A 123 -7.82 -8.77 -14.41
N GLU A 124 -8.56 -8.97 -15.50
CA GLU A 124 -9.58 -10.01 -15.53
C GLU A 124 -8.92 -11.33 -15.12
N LEU A 125 -9.70 -12.20 -14.48
CA LEU A 125 -9.30 -13.41 -13.75
C LEU A 125 -8.55 -14.50 -14.59
N LYS A 126 -8.00 -14.14 -15.75
CA LYS A 126 -7.50 -15.00 -16.82
C LYS A 126 -6.05 -14.71 -17.22
N ASP A 127 -5.44 -13.63 -16.74
CA ASP A 127 -4.09 -13.27 -17.17
C ASP A 127 -3.03 -14.04 -16.37
N LEU A 128 -2.03 -14.57 -17.08
CA LEU A 128 -0.88 -15.23 -16.49
C LEU A 128 0.01 -14.17 -15.84
N ALA A 129 0.36 -14.35 -14.57
CA ALA A 129 1.20 -13.42 -13.83
C ALA A 129 2.61 -13.98 -13.66
N LEU A 130 3.60 -13.26 -14.18
CA LEU A 130 5.00 -13.41 -13.87
C LEU A 130 5.33 -12.62 -12.61
N GLU A 131 5.73 -13.30 -11.55
CA GLU A 131 6.25 -12.71 -10.33
C GLU A 131 7.78 -12.87 -10.29
N MET A 132 8.50 -11.82 -9.89
CA MET A 132 9.95 -11.90 -9.78
C MET A 132 10.50 -11.09 -8.61
N THR A 133 11.61 -11.56 -8.03
CA THR A 133 12.47 -10.79 -7.11
C THR A 133 13.93 -10.92 -7.52
N SER A 134 14.69 -9.84 -7.40
CA SER A 134 16.13 -9.83 -7.68
C SER A 134 16.84 -8.68 -6.99
N LYS A 135 18.18 -8.70 -7.00
CA LYS A 135 18.97 -7.50 -6.77
C LYS A 135 18.66 -6.47 -7.86
N ASP A 136 18.41 -5.23 -7.47
CA ASP A 136 18.15 -4.15 -8.39
C ASP A 136 19.44 -3.73 -9.11
N ARG A 137 19.34 -3.44 -10.40
CA ARG A 137 20.46 -2.91 -11.21
C ARG A 137 19.95 -2.06 -12.38
N PRO A 138 20.76 -1.07 -12.82
CA PRO A 138 20.45 -0.34 -14.04
C PRO A 138 20.25 -1.30 -15.22
N GLY A 139 19.12 -1.15 -15.92
CA GLY A 139 18.81 -1.93 -17.12
C GLY A 139 18.06 -3.25 -16.90
N LEU A 140 17.89 -3.72 -15.66
CA LEU A 140 17.16 -4.96 -15.35
C LEU A 140 15.78 -5.02 -16.05
N MET A 141 14.98 -3.96 -15.92
CA MET A 141 13.66 -3.90 -16.55
C MET A 141 13.69 -3.87 -18.08
N SER A 142 14.75 -3.33 -18.68
CA SER A 142 14.93 -3.37 -20.13
C SER A 142 15.26 -4.78 -20.61
N GLU A 143 16.05 -5.54 -19.86
CA GLU A 143 16.40 -6.92 -20.18
C GLU A 143 15.19 -7.85 -20.05
N ILE A 144 14.48 -7.79 -18.92
CA ILE A 144 13.30 -8.62 -18.67
C ILE A 144 12.22 -8.37 -19.72
N SER A 145 11.92 -7.10 -20.03
CA SER A 145 10.92 -6.77 -21.04
C SER A 145 11.35 -7.14 -22.46
N ALA A 146 12.65 -7.09 -22.79
CA ALA A 146 13.16 -7.53 -24.08
C ALA A 146 13.01 -9.06 -24.26
N VAL A 147 13.36 -9.85 -23.23
CA VAL A 147 13.20 -11.32 -23.25
C VAL A 147 11.73 -11.71 -23.40
N LEU A 148 10.81 -11.05 -22.67
CA LEU A 148 9.38 -11.30 -22.83
C LEU A 148 8.90 -11.05 -24.27
N VAL A 149 9.37 -9.98 -24.90
CA VAL A 149 9.01 -9.65 -26.29
C VAL A 149 9.58 -10.66 -27.28
N GLU A 150 10.83 -11.09 -27.09
CA GLU A 150 11.49 -12.11 -27.93
C GLU A 150 10.76 -13.46 -27.86
N LEU A 151 10.24 -13.81 -26.68
CA LEU A 151 9.43 -15.01 -26.44
C LEU A 151 7.95 -14.85 -26.88
N GLY A 152 7.62 -13.72 -27.51
CA GLY A 152 6.27 -13.43 -28.01
C GLY A 152 5.24 -13.24 -26.90
N CYS A 153 5.65 -12.81 -25.72
CA CYS A 153 4.77 -12.46 -24.61
C CYS A 153 4.42 -10.97 -24.67
N HIS A 154 3.12 -10.67 -24.73
CA HIS A 154 2.62 -9.30 -24.60
C HIS A 154 2.41 -8.97 -23.12
N ILE A 155 2.80 -7.77 -22.68
CA ILE A 155 2.57 -7.32 -21.29
C ILE A 155 1.26 -6.54 -21.26
N THR A 156 0.26 -7.05 -20.53
CA THR A 156 -1.07 -6.43 -20.39
C THR A 156 -1.16 -5.45 -19.23
N ALA A 157 -0.45 -5.75 -18.15
CA ALA A 157 -0.25 -4.87 -17.02
C ALA A 157 1.07 -5.24 -16.33
N ALA A 158 1.71 -4.28 -15.68
CA ALA A 158 2.92 -4.57 -14.93
C ALA A 158 3.12 -3.55 -13.81
N MET A 159 3.64 -4.02 -12.68
CA MET A 159 3.99 -3.19 -11.55
C MET A 159 5.28 -3.70 -10.92
N ALA A 160 6.23 -2.81 -10.66
CA ALA A 160 7.44 -3.16 -9.92
C ALA A 160 7.86 -2.05 -8.98
N TRP A 161 8.47 -2.45 -7.86
CA TRP A 161 9.03 -1.59 -6.83
C TRP A 161 10.52 -1.88 -6.67
N THR A 162 11.28 -0.87 -6.28
CA THR A 162 12.65 -1.05 -5.77
C THR A 162 12.76 -0.46 -4.37
N HIS A 163 13.48 -1.17 -3.50
CA HIS A 163 13.71 -0.78 -2.12
C HIS A 163 14.96 -1.50 -1.59
N SER A 164 15.83 -0.81 -0.86
CA SER A 164 17.06 -1.42 -0.29
C SER A 164 17.93 -2.20 -1.30
N ALA A 165 18.07 -1.69 -2.52
CA ALA A 165 18.76 -2.38 -3.64
C ALA A 165 18.14 -3.74 -4.05
N ARG A 166 16.90 -3.99 -3.64
CA ARG A 166 16.07 -5.12 -4.06
C ARG A 166 14.99 -4.64 -5.01
N ALA A 167 14.62 -5.47 -5.97
CA ALA A 167 13.54 -5.22 -6.92
C ALA A 167 12.52 -6.37 -6.83
N ALA A 168 11.24 -6.03 -6.88
CA ALA A 168 10.15 -6.98 -7.02
C ALA A 168 9.20 -6.51 -8.12
N GLY A 169 8.76 -7.42 -8.98
CA GLY A 169 7.89 -7.13 -10.12
C GLY A 169 6.80 -8.17 -10.31
N ILE A 170 5.64 -7.70 -10.76
CA ILE A 170 4.52 -8.53 -11.22
C ILE A 170 4.15 -8.06 -12.63
N PHE A 171 4.19 -8.97 -13.60
CA PHE A 171 3.85 -8.71 -15.00
C PHE A 171 2.73 -9.65 -15.42
N TYR A 172 1.60 -9.10 -15.83
CA TYR A 172 0.53 -9.83 -16.47
C TYR A 172 0.86 -9.95 -17.95
N ILE A 173 0.89 -11.18 -18.44
CA ILE A 173 1.31 -11.50 -19.80
C ILE A 173 0.30 -12.35 -20.54
N GLU A 174 0.23 -12.14 -21.85
CA GLU A 174 -0.59 -12.91 -22.78
C GLU A 174 0.22 -13.31 -24.03
N ASP A 175 -0.34 -14.20 -24.85
CA ASP A 175 0.23 -14.58 -26.14
C ASP A 175 0.17 -13.39 -27.10
N GLY A 176 1.32 -12.82 -27.46
CA GLY A 176 1.39 -11.66 -28.35
C GLY A 176 1.03 -11.90 -29.80
N LEU A 177 0.95 -13.17 -30.25
CA LEU A 177 0.57 -13.53 -31.62
C LEU A 177 -0.91 -13.88 -31.72
N LYS A 178 -1.41 -14.70 -30.79
CA LYS A 178 -2.79 -15.20 -30.82
C LYS A 178 -3.76 -14.33 -30.01
N GLY A 179 -3.24 -13.53 -29.08
CA GLY A 179 -4.02 -12.91 -28.01
C GLY A 179 -4.45 -13.95 -26.96
N GLY A 180 -4.67 -13.50 -25.72
CA GLY A 180 -5.16 -14.35 -24.64
C GLY A 180 -4.10 -15.23 -23.98
N PRO A 181 -4.51 -16.09 -23.02
CA PRO A 181 -3.58 -16.71 -22.08
C PRO A 181 -2.65 -17.72 -22.76
N ILE A 182 -1.40 -17.76 -22.29
CA ILE A 182 -0.42 -18.78 -22.68
C ILE A 182 -0.73 -20.07 -21.89
N THR A 183 -1.19 -21.11 -22.57
CA THR A 183 -1.60 -22.38 -21.93
C THR A 183 -0.60 -23.54 -22.14
N ASP A 184 0.38 -23.37 -23.03
CA ASP A 184 1.35 -24.42 -23.34
C ASP A 184 2.41 -24.53 -22.22
N PRO A 185 2.43 -25.63 -21.43
CA PRO A 185 3.34 -25.76 -20.30
C PRO A 185 4.81 -25.79 -20.72
N VAL A 186 5.14 -26.24 -21.93
CA VAL A 186 6.53 -26.25 -22.42
C VAL A 186 6.98 -24.83 -22.69
N ARG A 187 6.12 -24.02 -23.31
CA ARG A 187 6.39 -22.60 -23.53
C ARG A 187 6.50 -21.84 -22.20
N LEU A 188 5.63 -22.13 -21.24
CA LEU A 188 5.69 -21.50 -19.92
C LEU A 188 7.01 -21.81 -19.20
N ALA A 189 7.40 -23.09 -19.16
CA ALA A 189 8.68 -23.49 -18.57
C ALA A 189 9.87 -22.81 -19.27
N HIS A 190 9.81 -22.69 -20.60
CA HIS A 190 10.86 -21.99 -21.35
C HIS A 190 10.91 -20.49 -21.02
N VAL A 191 9.76 -19.83 -20.87
CA VAL A 191 9.70 -18.42 -20.45
C VAL A 191 10.29 -18.23 -19.06
N GLU A 192 9.93 -19.09 -18.12
CA GLU A 192 10.45 -19.06 -16.75
C GLU A 192 11.98 -19.25 -16.74
N GLU A 193 12.49 -20.28 -17.43
CA GLU A 193 13.92 -20.57 -17.56
C GLU A 193 14.73 -19.41 -18.16
N GLN A 194 14.22 -18.78 -19.24
CA GLN A 194 14.93 -17.66 -19.87
C GLN A 194 15.00 -16.43 -18.95
N LEU A 195 13.96 -16.19 -18.14
CA LEU A 195 13.94 -15.09 -17.19
C LEU A 195 14.82 -15.37 -15.97
N GLU A 196 14.87 -16.62 -15.50
CA GLU A 196 15.81 -17.05 -14.47
C GLU A 196 17.25 -16.78 -14.91
N ASN A 197 17.61 -17.16 -16.13
CA ASN A 197 18.95 -16.88 -16.69
C ASN A 197 19.31 -15.39 -16.68
N VAL A 198 18.38 -14.48 -16.97
CA VAL A 198 18.62 -13.02 -16.93
C VAL A 198 18.86 -12.52 -15.51
N ILE A 199 18.20 -13.11 -14.51
CA ILE A 199 18.40 -12.74 -13.12
C ILE A 199 19.70 -13.34 -12.58
N GLU A 200 19.97 -14.60 -12.88
CA GLU A 200 21.15 -15.34 -12.41
C GLU A 200 22.46 -14.82 -13.02
N ALA A 201 22.44 -14.30 -14.26
CA ALA A 201 23.64 -13.78 -14.93
C ALA A 201 24.36 -12.66 -14.16
N HIS A 202 23.67 -11.99 -13.23
CA HIS A 202 24.19 -10.89 -12.41
C HIS A 202 24.06 -11.15 -10.90
N HIS A 203 23.88 -12.41 -10.52
CA HIS A 203 23.67 -12.84 -9.15
C HIS A 203 25.00 -13.19 -8.46
N GLU A 204 25.20 -12.72 -7.24
CA GLU A 204 26.36 -13.07 -6.40
C GLU A 204 26.02 -14.23 -5.47
N GLU A 205 27.02 -15.07 -5.15
CA GLU A 205 26.83 -16.25 -4.29
C GLU A 205 26.23 -15.86 -2.93
N GLY A 206 25.02 -16.36 -2.65
CA GLY A 206 24.27 -16.10 -1.41
C GLY A 206 23.13 -15.06 -1.52
N GLU A 207 22.97 -14.40 -2.67
CA GLU A 207 21.84 -13.49 -2.87
C GLU A 207 20.52 -14.25 -3.08
N LYS A 208 19.39 -13.61 -2.78
CA LYS A 208 18.07 -14.17 -3.10
C LYS A 208 17.63 -13.73 -4.48
N ALA A 209 16.96 -14.61 -5.21
CA ALA A 209 16.28 -14.31 -6.46
C ALA A 209 15.14 -15.30 -6.65
N SER A 210 14.07 -14.87 -7.31
CA SER A 210 13.00 -15.77 -7.69
C SER A 210 12.33 -15.31 -8.98
N VAL A 211 11.93 -16.26 -9.80
CA VAL A 211 11.01 -16.08 -10.92
C VAL A 211 9.92 -17.10 -10.74
N LYS A 212 8.67 -16.69 -10.97
CA LYS A 212 7.55 -17.62 -10.93
C LYS A 212 6.46 -17.21 -11.89
N LEU A 213 6.04 -18.15 -12.73
CA LEU A 213 4.79 -18.02 -13.48
C LEU A 213 3.64 -18.57 -12.65
N THR A 214 2.62 -17.74 -12.43
CA THR A 214 1.43 -18.08 -11.65
C THR A 214 0.18 -17.75 -12.41
N THR A 215 -0.78 -18.68 -12.39
CA THR A 215 -2.16 -18.34 -12.74
C THR A 215 -2.84 -17.82 -11.47
N PRO A 216 -3.63 -16.74 -11.54
CA PRO A 216 -4.42 -16.30 -10.39
C PRO A 216 -5.34 -17.45 -9.96
N ALA A 217 -5.05 -18.07 -8.81
CA ALA A 217 -6.00 -18.99 -8.19
C ALA A 217 -7.32 -18.23 -7.94
N GLY A 218 -8.45 -18.93 -7.82
CA GLY A 218 -9.81 -18.35 -7.76
C GLY A 218 -10.13 -17.33 -6.64
N GLY A 219 -9.13 -16.78 -5.95
CA GLY A 219 -9.21 -15.58 -5.12
C GLY A 219 -8.39 -14.43 -5.71
N HIS A 220 -8.94 -13.23 -5.74
CA HIS A 220 -8.23 -12.03 -6.22
C HIS A 220 -6.99 -11.77 -5.34
N THR A 221 -5.79 -11.92 -5.89
CA THR A 221 -4.55 -11.42 -5.29
C THR A 221 -4.48 -9.92 -5.52
N HIS A 222 -4.57 -9.12 -4.46
CA HIS A 222 -4.40 -7.67 -4.57
C HIS A 222 -2.94 -7.37 -4.92
N THR A 223 -2.67 -6.90 -6.15
CA THR A 223 -1.33 -6.80 -6.76
C THR A 223 -0.34 -6.05 -5.86
N GLU A 224 -0.75 -4.92 -5.27
CA GLU A 224 0.15 -4.16 -4.39
C GLU A 224 0.44 -4.88 -3.07
N ARG A 225 -0.48 -5.71 -2.55
CA ARG A 225 -0.21 -6.55 -1.37
C ARG A 225 0.72 -7.68 -1.75
N ARG A 226 0.55 -8.25 -2.94
CA ARG A 226 1.42 -9.31 -3.43
C ARG A 226 2.86 -8.80 -3.62
N LEU A 227 3.05 -7.60 -4.16
CA LEU A 227 4.37 -6.94 -4.21
C LEU A 227 4.97 -6.71 -2.82
N HIS A 228 4.16 -6.29 -1.85
CA HIS A 228 4.59 -6.20 -0.45
C HIS A 228 5.12 -7.54 0.09
N GLN A 229 4.42 -8.64 -0.21
CA GLN A 229 4.82 -9.99 0.20
C GLN A 229 6.07 -10.48 -0.51
N LEU A 230 6.23 -10.19 -1.80
CA LEU A 230 7.44 -10.52 -2.57
C LEU A 230 8.65 -9.80 -1.99
N MET A 231 8.54 -8.49 -1.73
CA MET A 231 9.61 -7.72 -1.08
C MET A 231 9.96 -8.25 0.31
N TYR A 232 8.96 -8.57 1.12
CA TYR A 232 9.19 -9.16 2.45
C TYR A 232 9.87 -10.53 2.39
N ALA A 233 9.45 -11.42 1.49
CA ALA A 233 10.04 -12.75 1.34
C ALA A 233 11.51 -12.70 0.86
N ASP A 234 11.87 -11.60 0.20
CA ASP A 234 13.20 -11.29 -0.30
C ASP A 234 14.08 -10.57 0.75
N ASP A 235 13.57 -10.35 1.97
CA ASP A 235 14.23 -9.73 3.12
C ASP A 235 14.73 -8.29 2.88
N ASP A 236 14.01 -7.51 2.07
CA ASP A 236 14.33 -6.09 1.78
C ASP A 236 14.40 -5.19 3.04
N TYR A 237 13.81 -5.63 4.15
CA TYR A 237 13.78 -4.91 5.42
C TYR A 237 15.07 -5.02 6.25
N GLU A 238 15.97 -5.98 5.98
CA GLU A 238 17.20 -6.17 6.77
C GLU A 238 18.16 -4.97 6.68
N SER A 239 18.11 -4.25 5.54
CA SER A 239 18.89 -3.04 5.32
C SER A 239 18.24 -1.78 5.91
N CYS A 240 16.98 -1.85 6.34
CA CYS A 240 16.34 -0.71 6.98
C CYS A 240 17.08 -0.35 8.26
N ARG A 241 17.11 0.95 8.53
CA ARG A 241 17.67 1.51 9.76
C ARG A 241 16.64 2.47 10.32
N GLY A 242 16.14 2.18 11.52
CA GLY A 242 15.35 3.15 12.26
C GLY A 242 16.18 4.39 12.56
N CYS A 243 15.50 5.48 12.90
CA CYS A 243 16.14 6.54 13.68
C CYS A 243 16.32 6.06 15.12
N ASP A 244 17.27 5.17 15.33
CA ASP A 244 17.58 4.68 16.67
C ASP A 244 18.23 5.82 17.46
N GLY A 245 17.63 6.20 18.59
CA GLY A 245 18.13 7.22 19.51
C GLY A 245 19.43 6.83 20.23
N GLY A 246 20.26 5.96 19.65
CA GLY A 246 21.52 5.48 20.18
C GLY A 246 22.70 6.02 19.37
N GLY A 247 23.28 7.13 19.84
CA GLY A 247 24.58 7.64 19.36
C GLY A 247 24.53 9.00 18.68
N SER A 248 24.52 10.06 19.50
CA SER A 248 24.82 11.45 19.11
C SER A 248 23.87 12.11 18.10
N SER A 249 22.66 12.42 18.53
CA SER A 249 22.16 13.81 18.56
C SER A 249 20.70 13.80 19.01
N ALA A 250 20.37 14.72 19.92
CA ALA A 250 18.99 15.03 20.25
C ALA A 250 18.16 15.17 18.96
N HIS A 251 16.99 14.51 18.96
CA HIS A 251 15.98 14.58 17.91
C HIS A 251 15.90 15.98 17.31
N LYS A 252 16.48 16.18 16.11
CA LYS A 252 16.38 17.48 15.44
C LYS A 252 14.90 17.73 15.15
N ARG A 253 14.38 18.89 15.56
CA ARG A 253 13.11 19.38 15.02
C ARG A 253 13.22 19.36 13.49
N GLY A 254 12.36 18.60 12.82
CA GLY A 254 12.41 18.38 11.36
C GLY A 254 13.03 17.05 10.90
N CYS A 255 13.02 15.99 11.71
CA CYS A 255 13.31 14.65 11.20
C CYS A 255 12.13 14.15 10.33
N ASP A 256 12.42 13.85 9.07
CA ASP A 256 11.44 13.41 8.06
C ASP A 256 11.43 11.88 7.84
N ARG A 257 12.19 11.14 8.66
CA ARG A 257 12.32 9.69 8.55
C ARG A 257 11.15 8.97 9.21
N THR A 258 11.00 7.69 8.88
CA THR A 258 10.01 6.81 9.51
C THR A 258 10.48 6.44 10.91
N HIS A 259 9.62 6.67 11.89
CA HIS A 259 9.83 6.33 13.29
C HIS A 259 8.85 5.25 13.70
N VAL A 260 9.37 4.15 14.24
CA VAL A 260 8.55 3.06 14.79
C VAL A 260 9.03 2.77 16.21
N ASN A 261 8.13 2.91 17.18
CA ASN A 261 8.37 2.58 18.58
C ASN A 261 7.37 1.51 19.02
N ILE A 262 7.86 0.47 19.71
CA ILE A 262 7.03 -0.67 20.10
C ILE A 262 7.19 -0.91 21.59
N GLU A 263 6.09 -0.74 22.31
CA GLU A 263 6.04 -0.88 23.77
C GLU A 263 5.16 -2.08 24.16
N SER A 264 5.54 -2.79 25.22
CA SER A 264 4.77 -3.92 25.73
C SER A 264 3.82 -3.46 26.83
N CYS A 265 2.51 -3.54 26.57
CA CYS A 265 1.47 -3.35 27.57
C CYS A 265 1.14 -4.69 28.23
N LYS A 266 1.86 -5.01 29.33
CA LYS A 266 1.75 -6.30 30.03
C LYS A 266 0.36 -6.56 30.62
N GLU A 267 -0.29 -5.52 31.12
CA GLU A 267 -1.60 -5.63 31.78
C GLU A 267 -2.71 -6.13 30.85
N LYS A 268 -2.66 -5.72 29.58
CA LYS A 268 -3.67 -6.10 28.56
C LYS A 268 -3.15 -7.11 27.54
N GLY A 269 -1.89 -7.52 27.65
CA GLY A 269 -1.24 -8.45 26.74
C GLY A 269 -1.15 -7.93 25.30
N TYR A 270 -0.94 -6.62 25.12
CA TYR A 270 -0.79 -5.99 23.80
C TYR A 270 0.63 -5.50 23.58
N TRP A 271 1.03 -5.42 22.31
CA TRP A 271 2.06 -4.49 21.88
C TRP A 271 1.40 -3.20 21.40
N VAL A 272 1.95 -2.08 21.82
CA VAL A 272 1.57 -0.74 21.37
C VAL A 272 2.61 -0.29 20.36
N VAL A 273 2.25 -0.33 19.09
CA VAL A 273 3.09 0.06 17.97
C VAL A 273 2.75 1.50 17.60
N ASN A 274 3.69 2.39 17.75
CA ASN A 274 3.60 3.79 17.37
C ASN A 274 4.42 4.03 16.10
N VAL A 275 3.78 4.50 15.04
CA VAL A 275 4.40 4.87 13.78
C VAL A 275 4.23 6.37 13.58
N SER A 276 5.32 7.08 13.30
CA SER A 276 5.29 8.48 12.88
C SER A 276 6.17 8.66 11.65
N CYS A 277 5.60 9.17 10.57
CA CYS A 277 6.30 9.35 9.30
C CYS A 277 5.65 10.46 8.46
N ARG A 278 6.23 10.75 7.29
CA ARG A 278 5.57 11.65 6.32
C ARG A 278 4.28 11.04 5.83
N ASP A 279 3.22 11.84 5.83
CA ASP A 279 1.92 11.40 5.37
C ASP A 279 1.90 11.20 3.85
N ARG A 280 1.14 10.21 3.39
CA ARG A 280 0.96 9.90 1.98
C ARG A 280 -0.25 9.00 1.76
N SER A 281 -0.74 8.98 0.53
CA SER A 281 -1.74 8.01 0.09
C SER A 281 -1.30 6.57 0.39
N LYS A 282 -2.27 5.71 0.74
CA LYS A 282 -2.09 4.28 1.02
C LYS A 282 -1.21 3.94 2.24
N LEU A 283 -0.89 4.91 3.12
CA LEU A 283 -0.04 4.66 4.29
C LEU A 283 -0.67 3.68 5.30
N LEU A 284 -1.97 3.81 5.57
CA LEU A 284 -2.72 2.86 6.42
C LEU A 284 -2.72 1.45 5.81
N PHE A 285 -2.86 1.35 4.48
CA PHE A 285 -2.82 0.08 3.79
C PHE A 285 -1.48 -0.63 3.97
N ASP A 286 -0.36 0.08 3.83
CA ASP A 286 0.98 -0.52 3.92
C ASP A 286 1.31 -1.01 5.34
N THR A 287 0.92 -0.25 6.36
CA THR A 287 1.12 -0.63 7.77
C THR A 287 0.25 -1.81 8.18
N VAL A 288 -1.03 -1.83 7.76
CA VAL A 288 -1.93 -2.97 8.02
C VAL A 288 -1.49 -4.21 7.24
N CYS A 289 -0.97 -4.07 6.01
CA CYS A 289 -0.37 -5.19 5.28
C CYS A 289 0.79 -5.80 6.07
N ALA A 290 1.74 -4.98 6.53
CA ALA A 290 2.90 -5.45 7.29
C ALA A 290 2.46 -6.21 8.56
N LEU A 291 1.53 -5.63 9.34
CA LEU A 291 1.02 -6.25 10.55
C LEU A 291 0.33 -7.59 10.24
N THR A 292 -0.56 -7.61 9.24
CA THR A 292 -1.35 -8.80 8.90
C THR A 292 -0.47 -9.92 8.34
N ASP A 293 0.46 -9.60 7.45
CA ASP A 293 1.34 -10.60 6.82
C ASP A 293 2.34 -11.18 7.84
N LEU A 294 2.73 -10.41 8.87
CA LEU A 294 3.46 -10.87 10.05
C LEU A 294 2.58 -11.56 11.11
N GLN A 295 1.32 -11.87 10.80
CA GLN A 295 0.36 -12.54 11.69
C GLN A 295 0.00 -11.76 12.97
N TYR A 296 0.13 -10.44 12.96
CA TYR A 296 -0.43 -9.59 14.02
C TYR A 296 -1.88 -9.22 13.74
N VAL A 297 -2.71 -9.31 14.79
CA VAL A 297 -4.10 -8.88 14.80
C VAL A 297 -4.17 -7.51 15.47
N VAL A 298 -4.73 -6.53 14.77
CA VAL A 298 -5.01 -5.19 15.31
C VAL A 298 -6.31 -5.25 16.10
N PHE A 299 -6.25 -4.91 17.39
CA PHE A 299 -7.43 -4.80 18.25
C PHE A 299 -7.94 -3.38 18.33
N HIS A 300 -7.03 -2.43 18.44
CA HIS A 300 -7.37 -1.02 18.36
C HIS A 300 -6.35 -0.30 17.51
N ALA A 301 -6.79 0.72 16.79
CA ALA A 301 -5.86 1.67 16.22
C ALA A 301 -6.44 3.07 16.12
N VAL A 302 -5.53 4.03 16.16
CA VAL A 302 -5.82 5.44 15.90
C VAL A 302 -4.85 5.91 14.84
N VAL A 303 -5.39 6.41 13.73
CA VAL A 303 -4.61 6.97 12.63
C VAL A 303 -4.97 8.42 12.51
N SER A 304 -3.96 9.28 12.34
CA SER A 304 -4.18 10.70 12.12
C SER A 304 -3.13 11.31 11.22
N SER A 305 -3.59 12.04 10.22
CA SER A 305 -2.80 12.95 9.42
C SER A 305 -2.76 14.33 10.08
N ARG A 306 -1.56 14.91 10.15
CA ARG A 306 -1.22 16.21 10.75
C ARG A 306 -0.31 16.97 9.79
N GLY A 307 -0.93 17.64 8.81
CA GLY A 307 -0.20 18.40 7.80
C GLY A 307 0.55 17.46 6.87
N THR A 308 1.88 17.50 6.91
CA THR A 308 2.74 16.62 6.09
C THR A 308 3.18 15.35 6.82
N MET A 309 2.75 15.16 8.05
CA MET A 309 3.11 14.02 8.90
C MET A 309 1.88 13.19 9.25
N ALA A 310 2.06 11.90 9.46
CA ALA A 310 1.03 11.00 9.93
C ALA A 310 1.53 10.27 11.19
N ASP A 311 0.65 10.16 12.17
CA ASP A 311 0.84 9.40 13.40
C ASP A 311 -0.17 8.25 13.44
N GLN A 312 0.30 7.03 13.70
CA GLN A 312 -0.53 5.84 13.81
C GLN A 312 -0.15 5.05 15.06
N GLU A 313 -1.13 4.77 15.91
CA GLU A 313 -0.97 3.96 17.12
C GLU A 313 -1.79 2.69 16.95
N TYR A 314 -1.16 1.52 17.07
CA TYR A 314 -1.80 0.21 16.95
C TYR A 314 -1.62 -0.61 18.22
N PHE A 315 -2.71 -1.21 18.70
CA PHE A 315 -2.71 -2.20 19.77
C PHE A 315 -2.84 -3.57 19.14
N VAL A 316 -1.75 -4.34 19.14
CA VAL A 316 -1.66 -5.59 18.39
C VAL A 316 -1.34 -6.78 19.27
N ARG A 317 -1.76 -7.97 18.83
CA ARG A 317 -1.32 -9.27 19.36
C ARG A 317 -0.93 -10.20 18.23
N HIS A 318 0.02 -11.09 18.48
CA HIS A 318 0.29 -12.18 17.55
C HIS A 318 -0.90 -13.14 17.51
N LYS A 319 -1.22 -13.69 16.33
CA LYS A 319 -2.37 -14.59 16.10
C LYS A 319 -2.35 -15.82 17.01
N ASP A 320 -1.16 -16.33 17.32
CA ASP A 320 -0.98 -17.51 18.17
C ASP A 320 -1.28 -17.25 19.66
N GLY A 321 -1.67 -16.03 20.04
CA GLY A 321 -2.03 -15.66 21.41
C GLY A 321 -0.84 -15.51 22.36
N TYR A 322 0.33 -16.05 22.00
CA TYR A 322 1.58 -15.80 22.70
C TYR A 322 2.15 -14.44 22.30
N THR A 323 2.40 -13.59 23.29
CA THR A 323 3.35 -12.50 23.12
C THR A 323 4.72 -13.10 23.34
N LEU A 324 5.34 -13.63 22.30
CA LEU A 324 6.77 -13.93 22.30
C LEU A 324 7.48 -12.57 22.45
N ASN A 325 7.62 -12.10 23.68
CA ASN A 325 8.12 -10.77 24.00
C ASN A 325 9.65 -10.71 23.85
N THR A 326 10.15 -11.17 22.71
CA THR A 326 11.56 -11.19 22.38
C THR A 326 11.93 -9.87 21.74
N GLU A 327 13.15 -9.40 22.04
CA GLU A 327 13.69 -8.20 21.41
C GLU A 327 13.92 -8.41 19.90
N SER A 328 14.21 -9.64 19.47
CA SER A 328 14.37 -10.00 18.06
C SER A 328 13.07 -9.83 17.27
N GLU A 329 11.94 -10.32 17.78
CA GLU A 329 10.64 -10.15 17.12
C GLU A 329 10.21 -8.68 17.07
N ARG A 330 10.43 -7.94 18.16
CA ARG A 330 10.19 -6.48 18.19
C ARG A 330 11.04 -5.78 17.12
N HIS A 331 12.32 -6.12 17.04
CA HIS A 331 13.23 -5.55 16.06
C HIS A 331 12.80 -5.88 14.62
N LYS A 332 12.43 -7.14 14.36
CA LYS A 332 11.90 -7.56 13.05
C LYS A 332 10.63 -6.80 12.67
N LEU A 333 9.67 -6.68 13.58
CA LEU A 333 8.44 -5.91 13.33
C LEU A 333 8.74 -4.44 13.04
N THR A 334 9.65 -3.81 13.80
CA THR A 334 10.12 -2.45 13.54
C THR A 334 10.68 -2.29 12.13
N LEU A 335 11.61 -3.17 11.72
CA LEU A 335 12.20 -3.11 10.39
C LEU A 335 11.18 -3.33 9.27
N CYS A 336 10.27 -4.30 9.43
CA CYS A 336 9.24 -4.58 8.44
C CYS A 336 8.26 -3.42 8.26
N LEU A 337 7.88 -2.74 9.35
CA LEU A 337 7.03 -1.54 9.28
C LEU A 337 7.74 -0.37 8.58
N ILE A 338 9.03 -0.17 8.88
CA ILE A 338 9.85 0.83 8.18
C ILE A 338 9.89 0.51 6.69
N ALA A 339 10.25 -0.72 6.31
CA ALA A 339 10.31 -1.15 4.92
C ALA A 339 8.96 -0.98 4.21
N ALA A 340 7.86 -1.42 4.83
CA ALA A 340 6.52 -1.28 4.29
C ALA A 340 6.17 0.18 3.94
N ILE A 341 6.56 1.11 4.81
CA ILE A 341 6.33 2.54 4.61
C ILE A 341 7.27 3.10 3.52
N GLU A 342 8.54 2.70 3.52
CA GLU A 342 9.57 3.22 2.63
C GLU A 342 9.49 2.69 1.20
N ARG A 343 8.97 1.47 0.98
CA ARG A 343 8.73 0.88 -0.37
C ARG A 343 7.93 1.78 -1.32
N ARG A 344 7.05 2.65 -0.78
CA ARG A 344 6.25 3.59 -1.58
C ARG A 344 6.75 5.02 -1.54
N ILE A 345 7.84 5.30 -0.82
CA ILE A 345 8.53 6.59 -0.89
C ILE A 345 9.39 6.57 -2.14
N SER A 346 8.74 6.72 -3.30
CA SER A 346 9.43 6.73 -4.58
C SER A 346 10.24 8.02 -4.71
N GLN A 347 11.56 7.86 -4.84
CA GLN A 347 12.46 8.96 -5.18
C GLN A 347 12.46 9.15 -6.70
N GLY A 348 12.66 10.40 -7.12
CA GLY A 348 12.83 10.75 -8.53
C GLY A 348 11.60 11.38 -9.19
N LEU A 349 11.77 11.68 -10.47
CA LEU A 349 10.79 12.33 -11.32
C LEU A 349 9.69 11.33 -11.71
N ARG A 350 8.42 11.71 -11.55
CA ARG A 350 7.29 10.91 -12.05
C ARG A 350 6.98 11.31 -13.50
N LEU A 351 6.94 10.31 -14.36
CA LEU A 351 6.53 10.40 -15.76
C LEU A 351 5.21 9.65 -15.92
N ASP A 352 4.14 10.34 -16.31
CA ASP A 352 2.86 9.71 -16.64
C ASP A 352 2.82 9.34 -18.13
N LEU A 353 2.56 8.07 -18.38
CA LEU A 353 2.55 7.44 -19.69
C LEU A 353 1.13 7.23 -20.18
N CYS A 354 0.92 7.49 -21.46
CA CYS A 354 -0.28 7.17 -22.20
C CYS A 354 0.09 7.00 -23.68
N ALA A 355 0.33 5.77 -24.08
CA ALA A 355 0.74 5.41 -25.43
C ALA A 355 -0.34 4.57 -26.11
N LYS A 356 -0.29 4.44 -27.43
CA LYS A 356 -1.04 3.39 -28.11
C LYS A 356 -0.46 2.02 -27.71
N ASN A 357 -1.33 1.10 -27.28
CA ASN A 357 -0.92 -0.25 -26.93
C ASN A 357 -0.38 -0.99 -28.17
N ARG A 358 0.77 -1.63 -28.02
CA ARG A 358 1.38 -2.51 -29.02
C ARG A 358 2.38 -3.46 -28.38
N MET A 359 2.63 -4.59 -29.04
CA MET A 359 3.74 -5.48 -28.72
C MET A 359 5.05 -4.69 -28.64
N GLY A 360 5.83 -4.98 -27.60
CA GLY A 360 7.16 -4.37 -27.40
C GLY A 360 7.15 -2.95 -26.83
N LEU A 361 5.99 -2.31 -26.61
CA LEU A 361 5.94 -0.94 -26.09
C LEU A 361 6.75 -0.77 -24.79
N PHE A 362 6.55 -1.66 -23.82
CA PHE A 362 7.24 -1.57 -22.53
C PHE A 362 8.76 -1.80 -22.68
N SER A 363 9.17 -2.68 -23.60
CA SER A 363 10.59 -2.89 -23.92
C SER A 363 11.22 -1.65 -24.56
N ASP A 364 10.53 -0.99 -25.49
CA ASP A 364 11.02 0.25 -26.09
C ASP A 364 11.17 1.37 -25.06
N ILE A 365 10.18 1.56 -24.18
CA ILE A 365 10.22 2.59 -23.13
C ILE A 365 11.37 2.33 -22.17
N THR A 366 11.48 1.11 -21.64
CA THR A 366 12.54 0.77 -20.68
C THR A 366 13.93 0.79 -21.33
N ARG A 367 14.05 0.45 -22.62
CA ARG A 367 15.29 0.61 -23.40
C ARG A 367 15.71 2.07 -23.48
N VAL A 368 14.81 2.98 -23.88
CA VAL A 368 15.11 4.41 -23.97
C VAL A 368 15.55 4.95 -22.60
N LEU A 369 14.85 4.60 -21.52
CA LEU A 369 15.25 5.02 -20.18
C LEU A 369 16.67 4.55 -19.84
N ARG A 370 17.01 3.28 -20.15
CA ARG A 370 18.36 2.73 -19.93
C ARG A 370 19.43 3.46 -20.77
N GLU A 371 19.17 3.71 -22.05
CA GLU A 371 20.11 4.37 -22.97
C GLU A 371 20.44 5.80 -22.56
N TYR A 372 19.48 6.49 -21.94
CA TYR A 372 19.68 7.83 -21.37
C TYR A 372 20.22 7.83 -19.93
N GLY A 373 20.61 6.66 -19.40
CA GLY A 373 21.19 6.54 -18.06
C GLY A 373 20.19 6.79 -16.93
N LEU A 374 18.91 6.48 -17.16
CA LEU A 374 17.87 6.58 -16.15
C LEU A 374 17.63 5.23 -15.47
N SER A 375 17.44 5.28 -14.15
CA SER A 375 17.03 4.13 -13.35
C SER A 375 15.55 4.24 -12.99
N ILE A 376 14.86 3.10 -12.92
CA ILE A 376 13.44 3.02 -12.58
C ILE A 376 13.31 2.61 -11.12
N SER A 377 12.75 3.48 -10.27
CA SER A 377 12.53 3.16 -8.85
C SER A 377 11.16 2.52 -8.59
N ARG A 378 10.18 2.84 -9.44
CA ARG A 378 8.83 2.28 -9.39
C ARG A 378 8.16 2.45 -10.74
N PHE A 379 7.34 1.49 -11.13
CA PHE A 379 6.40 1.71 -12.23
C PHE A 379 5.09 0.98 -12.01
N SER A 380 4.06 1.49 -12.68
CA SER A 380 2.76 0.87 -12.87
C SER A 380 2.33 1.14 -14.30
N LEU A 381 1.93 0.11 -15.03
CA LEU A 381 1.42 0.19 -16.39
C LEU A 381 0.23 -0.75 -16.52
N GLY A 382 -0.81 -0.32 -17.23
CA GLY A 382 -1.94 -1.16 -17.59
C GLY A 382 -2.53 -0.76 -18.94
N ILE A 383 -3.16 -1.71 -19.63
CA ILE A 383 -3.87 -1.44 -20.87
C ILE A 383 -5.32 -1.03 -20.56
N HIS A 384 -5.73 0.10 -21.12
CA HIS A 384 -7.09 0.62 -21.10
C HIS A 384 -7.60 0.84 -22.53
N GLY A 385 -8.46 -0.05 -23.00
CA GLY A 385 -8.91 -0.06 -24.39
C GLY A 385 -7.72 -0.22 -25.33
N GLU A 386 -7.51 0.74 -26.23
CA GLU A 386 -6.39 0.73 -27.18
C GLU A 386 -5.12 1.41 -26.66
N LYS A 387 -5.12 1.90 -25.42
CA LYS A 387 -4.00 2.67 -24.86
C LYS A 387 -3.34 1.94 -23.70
N ALA A 388 -2.03 2.06 -23.59
CA ALA A 388 -1.29 1.69 -22.39
C ALA A 388 -1.10 2.95 -21.53
N VAL A 389 -1.59 2.93 -20.30
CA VAL A 389 -1.58 4.06 -19.37
C VAL A 389 -0.86 3.66 -18.09
N GLY A 390 -0.06 4.56 -17.53
CA GLY A 390 0.72 4.24 -16.34
C GLY A 390 1.55 5.40 -15.82
N SER A 391 2.39 5.12 -14.83
CA SER A 391 3.34 6.06 -14.26
C SER A 391 4.67 5.36 -13.98
N ILE A 392 5.78 6.02 -14.29
CA ILE A 392 7.14 5.56 -13.98
C ILE A 392 7.83 6.62 -13.14
N TYR A 393 8.48 6.20 -12.06
CA TYR A 393 9.37 7.03 -11.26
C TYR A 393 10.80 6.75 -11.66
N VAL A 394 11.52 7.79 -12.05
CA VAL A 394 12.88 7.70 -12.57
C VAL A 394 13.86 8.62 -11.85
N THR A 395 15.07 8.13 -11.65
CA THR A 395 16.24 8.89 -11.20
C THR A 395 17.37 8.75 -12.22
N ASP A 396 18.47 9.48 -12.05
CA ASP A 396 19.71 9.06 -12.70
C ASP A 396 20.23 7.73 -12.11
N THR A 397 21.24 7.12 -12.72
CA THR A 397 21.86 5.87 -12.23
C THR A 397 22.52 5.99 -10.85
N SER A 398 22.75 7.22 -10.37
CA SER A 398 23.31 7.52 -9.05
C SER A 398 22.24 7.85 -8.00
N GLY A 399 20.95 7.81 -8.37
CA GLY A 399 19.82 8.11 -7.48
C GLY A 399 19.48 9.60 -7.35
N HIS A 400 20.05 10.49 -8.16
CA HIS A 400 19.80 11.93 -8.12
C HIS A 400 18.70 12.38 -9.10
N ASP A 401 18.32 13.65 -8.94
CA ASP A 401 17.35 14.33 -9.78
C ASP A 401 17.84 14.44 -11.24
N ILE A 402 16.92 14.19 -12.17
CA ILE A 402 17.22 14.19 -13.61
C ILE A 402 17.21 15.62 -14.16
N SER A 403 18.17 15.92 -15.05
CA SER A 403 18.24 17.22 -15.72
C SER A 403 17.02 17.43 -16.64
N PRO A 404 16.44 18.64 -16.70
CA PRO A 404 15.29 18.92 -17.59
C PRO A 404 15.56 18.61 -19.07
N SER A 405 16.79 18.81 -19.54
CA SER A 405 17.19 18.48 -20.91
C SER A 405 17.14 16.97 -21.19
N THR A 406 17.55 16.14 -20.23
CA THR A 406 17.44 14.68 -20.37
C THR A 406 15.98 14.25 -20.47
N VAL A 407 15.11 14.86 -19.66
CA VAL A 407 13.67 14.59 -19.69
C VAL A 407 13.06 14.93 -21.03
N GLU A 408 13.41 16.09 -21.60
CA GLU A 408 12.92 16.51 -22.92
C GLU A 408 13.37 15.55 -24.03
N MET A 409 14.63 15.13 -24.02
CA MET A 409 15.14 14.15 -24.99
C MET A 409 14.44 12.79 -24.86
N VAL A 410 14.31 12.27 -23.64
CA VAL A 410 13.62 11.00 -23.36
C VAL A 410 12.15 11.08 -23.77
N THR A 411 11.47 12.17 -23.45
CA THR A 411 10.06 12.38 -23.83
C THR A 411 9.92 12.42 -25.34
N LYS A 412 10.85 13.10 -26.04
CA LYS A 412 10.84 13.16 -27.50
C LYS A 412 11.08 11.80 -28.15
N GLU A 413 12.00 11.01 -27.61
CA GLU A 413 12.35 9.68 -28.16
C GLU A 413 11.26 8.64 -27.89
N ILE A 414 10.63 8.68 -26.71
CA ILE A 414 9.45 7.87 -26.38
C ILE A 414 8.22 8.29 -27.23
N GLY A 415 8.23 9.51 -27.78
CA GLY A 415 7.20 10.08 -28.65
C GLY A 415 6.04 10.73 -27.87
N GLU A 416 4.88 10.92 -28.53
CA GLU A 416 3.64 11.48 -27.93
C GLU A 416 3.03 10.61 -26.79
N SER A 417 3.77 9.63 -26.31
CA SER A 417 3.35 8.65 -25.31
C SER A 417 3.50 9.13 -23.86
N VAL A 418 4.12 10.29 -23.61
CA VAL A 418 4.29 10.87 -22.25
C VAL A 418 3.39 12.09 -22.13
N ILE A 419 2.42 12.04 -21.21
CA ILE A 419 1.40 13.10 -21.06
C ILE A 419 1.80 14.14 -20.02
N ALA A 420 2.46 13.73 -18.93
CA ALA A 420 2.79 14.66 -17.87
C ALA A 420 4.10 14.29 -17.15
N VAL A 421 4.87 15.34 -16.85
CA VAL A 421 6.09 15.25 -16.05
C VAL A 421 5.82 15.93 -14.72
N HIS A 422 5.72 15.14 -13.66
CA HIS A 422 5.56 15.64 -12.31
C HIS A 422 6.89 15.50 -11.57
N LYS A 423 7.56 16.62 -11.28
CA LYS A 423 8.66 16.59 -10.32
C LYS A 423 8.15 15.98 -9.03
N SER A 424 8.87 14.98 -8.49
CA SER A 424 8.78 14.66 -7.07
C SER A 424 8.93 16.00 -6.36
N GLN A 425 7.83 16.55 -5.85
CA GLN A 425 7.97 17.60 -4.90
C GLN A 425 8.70 16.91 -3.73
N LYS A 426 9.89 17.38 -3.37
CA LYS A 426 10.14 17.48 -1.93
C LYS A 426 8.99 18.36 -1.45
N TRP A 427 7.89 17.74 -1.01
CA TRP A 427 6.56 18.36 -0.95
C TRP A 427 6.69 19.77 -0.40
N ALA A 428 6.60 20.73 -1.32
CA ALA A 428 6.90 22.11 -1.01
C ALA A 428 5.83 22.55 -0.02
N LEU A 429 6.29 23.04 1.14
CA LEU A 429 5.51 23.77 2.13
C LEU A 429 4.49 24.63 1.37
N GLN A 430 3.21 24.28 1.46
CA GLN A 430 2.17 25.21 1.03
C GLN A 430 2.29 26.42 1.95
N GLY A 431 2.92 27.46 1.41
CA GLY A 431 2.96 28.78 2.01
C GLY A 431 1.53 29.20 2.29
N SER A 432 1.28 29.53 3.55
CA SER A 432 0.03 30.16 3.94
C SER A 432 -0.19 31.39 3.05
N SER A 433 -1.38 31.46 2.47
CA SER A 433 -1.87 32.67 1.82
C SER A 433 -1.73 33.83 2.79
N SER A 434 -0.95 34.83 2.41
CA SER A 434 -0.76 36.07 3.12
C SER A 434 -2.10 36.81 3.26
N ARG A 435 -2.70 36.73 4.44
CA ARG A 435 -3.69 37.71 4.90
C ARG A 435 -3.07 38.57 5.98
N THR A 436 -2.76 39.78 5.56
CA THR A 436 -2.51 40.98 6.35
C THR A 436 -3.39 41.03 7.60
N SER A 437 -2.80 41.03 8.79
CA SER A 437 -3.42 41.54 10.02
C SER A 437 -2.33 42.05 10.96
N GLN A 438 -2.62 43.18 11.59
CA GLN A 438 -1.69 44.11 12.21
C GLN A 438 -1.08 43.62 13.54
N LYS A 439 0.05 44.27 13.88
CA LYS A 439 0.79 44.22 15.15
C LYS A 439 -0.13 44.27 16.39
N ALA A 440 0.14 43.38 17.36
CA ALA A 440 -0.05 43.67 18.79
C ALA A 440 0.98 42.88 19.63
N ALA A 441 1.34 43.46 20.77
CA ALA A 441 2.61 43.31 21.46
C ALA A 441 2.78 42.04 22.31
N LYS A 442 4.07 41.73 22.57
CA LYS A 442 4.61 40.81 23.60
C LYS A 442 3.85 40.86 24.93
N ARG A 443 3.56 39.68 25.50
CA ARG A 443 3.80 39.38 26.92
C ARG A 443 4.38 37.97 27.06
N ARG A 444 5.38 37.87 27.95
CA ARG A 444 6.04 36.65 28.41
C ARG A 444 5.22 36.07 29.56
N GLU A 445 5.04 34.76 29.57
CA GLU A 445 4.67 33.90 30.71
C GLU A 445 5.10 32.48 30.26
N GLU A 446 6.29 32.05 30.68
CA GLU A 446 6.55 31.08 31.76
C GLU A 446 6.30 29.62 31.32
N GLU A 447 7.41 28.87 31.36
CA GLU A 447 7.50 27.44 31.07
C GLU A 447 6.72 26.65 32.12
N GLU A 448 5.74 25.87 31.66
CA GLU A 448 5.20 24.74 32.42
C GLU A 448 5.36 23.47 31.57
N GLU A 449 6.15 22.54 32.10
CA GLU A 449 6.33 21.19 31.59
C GLU A 449 4.97 20.50 31.42
N ARG A 450 4.57 20.21 30.18
CA ARG A 450 3.41 19.35 29.90
C ARG A 450 3.85 17.89 29.81
N PRO A 451 3.14 16.97 30.49
CA PRO A 451 3.46 15.54 30.44
C PRO A 451 3.13 14.96 29.05
N ARG A 452 3.85 13.91 28.67
CA ARG A 452 3.58 13.12 27.46
C ARG A 452 2.17 12.52 27.54
N PHE A 453 1.25 13.03 26.73
CA PHE A 453 -0.10 12.51 26.63
C PHE A 453 -0.11 11.21 25.83
N SER A 454 -0.43 10.08 26.48
CA SER A 454 -0.86 8.86 25.81
C SER A 454 -2.25 9.09 25.21
N LEU A 455 -2.41 8.88 23.91
CA LEU A 455 -3.67 9.07 23.18
C LEU A 455 -4.75 8.06 23.59
N GLY A 456 -4.36 6.97 24.25
CA GLY A 456 -5.27 5.90 24.70
C GLY A 456 -6.41 6.37 25.62
N GLY A 457 -6.23 7.46 26.39
CA GLY A 457 -7.31 8.03 27.22
C GLY A 457 -8.37 8.81 26.41
N LEU A 458 -7.96 9.43 25.30
CA LEU A 458 -8.86 10.15 24.40
C LEU A 458 -9.69 9.19 23.54
N VAL A 459 -9.13 8.02 23.19
CA VAL A 459 -9.82 6.95 22.44
C VAL A 459 -11.13 6.55 23.11
N TRP A 460 -11.11 6.30 24.43
CA TRP A 460 -12.31 5.94 25.18
C TRP A 460 -13.35 7.06 25.17
N SER A 461 -12.95 8.32 25.40
CA SER A 461 -13.90 9.45 25.39
C SER A 461 -14.52 9.72 24.01
N HIS A 462 -13.79 9.45 22.92
CA HIS A 462 -14.29 9.64 21.56
C HIS A 462 -15.14 8.45 21.10
N LEU A 463 -14.79 7.21 21.46
CA LEU A 463 -15.62 6.03 21.23
C LEU A 463 -16.93 6.07 22.05
N GLU A 464 -16.89 6.54 23.30
CA GLU A 464 -18.10 6.76 24.12
C GLU A 464 -19.00 7.87 23.52
N ARG A 465 -18.39 8.92 22.96
CA ARG A 465 -19.16 9.96 22.27
C ARG A 465 -19.76 9.46 20.95
N LEU A 466 -19.10 8.54 20.25
CA LEU A 466 -19.63 7.90 19.04
C LEU A 466 -20.71 6.87 19.38
N SER A 467 -20.57 6.08 20.46
CA SER A 467 -21.62 5.16 20.92
C SER A 467 -22.92 5.89 21.25
N SER A 468 -22.84 7.13 21.76
CA SER A 468 -24.02 7.98 21.98
C SER A 468 -24.73 8.45 20.70
N SER A 469 -24.06 8.39 19.53
CA SER A 469 -24.65 8.69 18.22
C SER A 469 -25.29 7.46 17.55
N PHE A 470 -25.01 6.26 18.08
CA PHE A 470 -25.74 5.03 17.78
C PHE A 470 -26.95 4.97 18.73
N GLY A 471 -28.10 5.44 18.26
CA GLY A 471 -29.32 5.49 19.05
C GLY A 471 -29.65 4.16 19.73
N SER A 472 -30.17 4.25 20.96
CA SER A 472 -30.62 3.14 21.81
C SER A 472 -31.33 2.04 21.02
N ILE A 473 -30.70 0.87 20.92
CA ILE A 473 -31.36 -0.39 20.58
C ILE A 473 -32.25 -0.71 21.79
N ARG A 474 -33.55 -0.43 21.67
CA ARG A 474 -34.56 -0.96 22.60
C ARG A 474 -34.76 -2.45 22.31
N SER A 475 -34.88 -3.21 23.41
CA SER A 475 -35.26 -4.62 23.49
C SER A 475 -36.45 -5.02 22.63
#